data_AF-A0A950F758-F1
#
_entry.id   AF-A0A950F758-F1
#
_cell.length_a   1.000
_cell.length_b   1.000
_cell.length_c   1.000
_cell.angle_alpha   90.00
_cell.angle_beta   90.00
_cell.angle_gamma   90.00
#
_symmetry.space_group_name_H-M   'P 1'
#
loop_
_entity.id
_entity.type
_entity.pdbx_description
1 polymer ?
#
loop_
_entity_poly.entity_id
_entity_poly.type
_entity_poly.pdbx_seq_one_letter_code
_entity_poly.pdbx_strand_id
1 'polypeptide(L)'
;MHHSRLCALLIDCRTADLDGAARFWAQALGRPVDAGHPGSRGNYRMLATPPDEPIVEIQRVEHESRVHIDIESDDIPAEVARLEKLGAKVVERLERWVVMQAPTGQRFCVVRVQRPGFPKNANRWG
;
A
#
# COMPACT_ATOMS: atom_id res chain seq x y z
N MET A 1 -15.64 -14.35 -8.83
CA MET A 1 -15.76 -12.92 -9.21
C MET A 1 -15.41 -12.11 -7.98
N HIS A 2 -14.50 -11.15 -8.10
CA HIS A 2 -13.98 -10.33 -7.01
C HIS A 2 -13.73 -8.90 -7.50
N HIS A 3 -13.43 -7.98 -6.58
CA HIS A 3 -13.12 -6.59 -6.92
C HIS A 3 -11.74 -6.19 -6.42
N SER A 4 -11.05 -5.34 -7.18
CA SER A 4 -9.83 -4.70 -6.68
C SER A 4 -9.64 -3.28 -7.23
N ARG A 5 -8.89 -2.46 -6.49
CA ARG A 5 -8.46 -1.12 -6.91
C ARG A 5 -7.14 -0.70 -6.28
N LEU A 6 -6.53 0.34 -6.82
CA LEU A 6 -5.40 1.03 -6.20
C LEU A 6 -5.81 1.57 -4.82
N CYS A 7 -5.09 1.15 -3.80
CA CYS A 7 -5.34 1.49 -2.41
C CYS A 7 -4.41 2.61 -1.93
N ALA A 8 -3.11 2.36 -1.98
CA ALA A 8 -2.11 3.21 -1.34
C ALA A 8 -0.85 3.36 -2.19
N LEU A 9 -0.16 4.47 -1.97
CA LEU A 9 1.23 4.71 -2.33
C LEU A 9 2.05 4.69 -1.04
N LEU A 10 3.02 3.78 -0.96
CA LEU A 10 3.91 3.64 0.18
C LEU A 10 5.28 4.19 -0.17
N ILE A 11 5.80 5.04 0.70
CA ILE A 11 7.15 5.59 0.59
C ILE A 11 8.04 4.85 1.59
N ASP A 12 8.76 3.86 1.08
CA ASP A 12 9.67 3.01 1.84
C ASP A 12 10.95 3.77 2.16
N CYS A 13 11.21 3.98 3.43
CA CYS A 13 12.34 4.73 3.95
C CYS A 13 13.27 3.79 4.73
N ARG A 14 14.46 3.52 4.19
CA ARG A 14 15.56 2.92 4.95
C ARG A 14 16.18 3.97 5.85
N THR A 15 15.68 4.08 7.08
CA THR A 15 16.11 5.11 8.03
C THR A 15 15.88 4.66 9.48
N ALA A 16 16.71 5.17 10.40
CA ALA A 16 16.45 5.08 11.83
C ALA A 16 15.43 6.14 12.30
N ASP A 17 15.35 7.30 11.61
CA ASP A 17 14.44 8.40 11.93
C ASP A 17 13.21 8.40 11.00
N LEU A 18 12.22 7.58 11.34
CA LEU A 18 10.96 7.50 10.60
C LEU A 18 10.16 8.81 10.72
N ASP A 19 10.18 9.48 11.87
CA ASP A 19 9.43 10.72 12.08
C ASP A 19 10.04 11.87 11.27
N GLY A 20 11.36 11.90 11.10
CA GLY A 20 12.04 12.81 10.18
C GLY A 20 11.66 12.60 8.72
N ALA A 21 11.64 11.35 8.26
CA ALA A 21 11.15 11.02 6.93
C ALA A 21 9.69 11.44 6.73
N ALA A 22 8.83 11.17 7.72
CA ALA A 22 7.43 11.57 7.67
C ALA A 22 7.24 13.08 7.65
N ARG A 23 8.02 13.84 8.45
CA ARG A 23 8.00 15.31 8.41
C ARG A 23 8.41 15.86 7.04
N PHE A 24 9.43 15.28 6.41
CA PHE A 24 9.86 15.69 5.08
C PHE A 24 8.74 15.48 4.05
N TRP A 25 8.18 14.27 3.97
CA TRP A 25 7.14 13.96 3.00
C TRP A 25 5.83 14.71 3.25
N ALA A 26 5.52 14.96 4.52
CA ALA A 26 4.39 15.80 4.90
C ALA A 26 4.52 17.22 4.33
N GLN A 27 5.70 17.82 4.45
CA GLN A 27 5.98 19.14 3.89
C GLN A 27 6.03 19.11 2.36
N ALA A 28 6.69 18.10 1.77
CA ALA A 28 6.84 17.97 0.32
C ALA A 28 5.49 17.82 -0.41
N LEU A 29 4.53 17.13 0.21
CA LEU A 29 3.20 16.87 -0.37
C LEU A 29 2.12 17.84 0.16
N GLY A 30 2.46 18.74 1.08
CA GLY A 30 1.49 19.62 1.72
C GLY A 30 0.41 18.88 2.53
N ARG A 31 0.74 17.71 3.10
CA ARG A 31 -0.19 16.85 3.83
C ARG A 31 0.35 16.59 5.24
N PRO A 32 -0.35 16.97 6.33
CA PRO A 32 0.15 16.70 7.66
C PRO A 32 0.22 15.20 7.94
N VAL A 33 1.11 14.80 8.85
CA VAL A 33 1.09 13.45 9.42
C VAL A 33 -0.18 13.30 10.25
N ASP A 34 -0.97 12.26 9.97
CA ASP A 34 -2.15 11.91 10.76
C ASP A 34 -1.74 10.98 11.92
N ALA A 35 -1.37 11.59 13.05
CA ALA A 35 -1.00 10.86 14.26
C ALA A 35 -2.18 10.11 14.91
N GLY A 36 -3.42 10.46 14.58
CA GLY A 36 -4.64 9.80 15.08
C GLY A 36 -5.05 8.58 14.26
N HIS A 37 -4.49 8.42 13.05
CA HIS A 37 -4.82 7.28 12.21
C HIS A 37 -4.40 5.95 12.86
N PRO A 38 -5.27 4.91 12.91
CA PRO A 38 -4.92 3.61 13.48
C PRO A 38 -3.72 2.92 12.81
N GLY A 39 -3.40 3.32 11.57
CA GLY A 39 -2.23 2.89 10.81
C GLY A 39 -0.91 3.58 11.22
N SER A 40 -0.95 4.75 11.86
CA SER A 40 0.23 5.49 12.32
C SER A 40 0.82 4.86 13.58
N ARG A 41 1.49 3.71 13.43
CA ARG A 41 2.06 2.93 14.54
C ARG A 41 3.31 2.18 14.12
N GLY A 42 4.21 1.93 15.06
CA GLY A 42 5.42 1.15 14.83
C GLY A 42 6.24 1.71 13.65
N ASN A 43 6.41 0.89 12.61
CA ASN A 43 7.15 1.20 11.39
C ASN A 43 6.39 2.11 10.41
N TYR A 44 5.19 2.58 10.73
CA TYR A 44 4.32 3.27 9.77
C TYR A 44 3.91 4.66 10.27
N ARG A 45 3.82 5.62 9.34
CA ARG A 45 3.22 6.94 9.54
C ARG A 45 2.31 7.25 8.37
N MET A 46 1.07 7.61 8.68
CA MET A 46 0.07 7.98 7.67
C MET A 46 0.14 9.47 7.44
N LEU A 47 0.03 9.89 6.18
CA LEU A 47 -0.29 11.28 5.87
C LEU A 47 -1.81 11.43 5.73
N ALA A 48 -2.34 12.59 6.09
CA ALA A 48 -3.75 12.89 5.86
C ALA A 48 -4.04 12.85 4.35
N THR A 49 -4.99 12.00 3.94
CA THR A 49 -5.40 11.84 2.54
C THR A 49 -6.93 11.93 2.40
N PRO A 50 -7.45 12.64 1.38
CA PRO A 50 -8.87 12.63 1.06
C PRO A 50 -9.42 11.21 0.81
N PRO A 51 -10.68 10.92 1.19
CA PRO A 51 -11.25 9.56 1.06
C PRO A 51 -11.27 8.99 -0.38
N ASP A 52 -11.33 9.86 -1.38
CA ASP A 52 -11.39 9.53 -2.80
C ASP A 52 -10.02 9.36 -3.46
N GLU A 53 -8.94 9.70 -2.76
CA GLU A 53 -7.56 9.52 -3.23
C GLU A 53 -6.90 8.25 -2.67
N PRO A 54 -5.82 7.74 -3.31
CA PRO A 54 -4.97 6.73 -2.69
C PRO A 54 -4.37 7.23 -1.38
N ILE A 55 -4.27 6.32 -0.41
CA ILE A 55 -3.57 6.55 0.84
C ILE A 55 -2.10 6.87 0.55
N VAL A 56 -1.50 7.76 1.34
CA VAL A 56 -0.04 7.99 1.34
C VAL A 56 0.51 7.58 2.71
N GLU A 57 1.36 6.57 2.70
CA GLU A 57 1.95 6.00 3.91
C GLU A 57 3.47 6.05 3.84
N ILE A 58 4.12 6.39 4.96
CA ILE A 58 5.56 6.36 5.12
C ILE A 58 5.91 5.12 5.93
N GLN A 59 6.73 4.24 5.35
CA GLN A 59 7.07 2.96 5.94
C GLN A 59 8.58 2.87 6.20
N ARG A 60 8.98 2.56 7.43
CA ARG A 60 10.36 2.18 7.74
C ARG A 60 10.64 0.77 7.25
N VAL A 61 11.73 0.61 6.50
CA VAL A 61 12.15 -0.67 5.90
C VAL A 61 13.63 -0.94 6.11
N GLU A 62 14.02 -2.21 5.97
CA GLU A 62 15.42 -2.64 5.99
C GLU A 62 16.02 -2.79 4.58
N HIS A 63 15.21 -2.82 3.52
CA HIS A 63 15.69 -2.83 2.12
C HIS A 63 15.99 -1.40 1.63
N GLU A 64 16.56 -1.25 0.43
CA GLU A 64 16.81 0.07 -0.18
C GLU A 64 15.51 0.88 -0.31
N SER A 65 15.58 2.19 -0.02
CA SER A 65 14.42 3.09 -0.11
C SER A 65 13.83 3.10 -1.51
N ARG A 66 12.50 3.08 -1.60
CA ARG A 66 11.76 3.05 -2.86
C ARG A 66 10.33 3.49 -2.63
N VAL A 67 9.53 3.46 -3.68
CA VAL A 67 8.08 3.62 -3.59
C VAL A 67 7.41 2.35 -4.09
N HIS A 68 6.34 1.93 -3.43
CA HIS A 68 5.49 0.85 -3.91
C HIS A 68 4.01 1.19 -3.80
N ILE A 69 3.17 0.33 -4.37
CA ILE A 69 1.71 0.49 -4.31
C ILE A 69 1.08 -0.70 -3.59
N ASP A 70 -0.09 -0.43 -3.01
CA ASP A 70 -1.00 -1.47 -2.55
C ASP A 70 -2.23 -1.54 -3.46
N ILE A 71 -2.63 -2.77 -3.76
CA ILE A 71 -3.91 -3.10 -4.40
C ILE A 71 -4.80 -3.68 -3.31
N GLU A 72 -5.92 -3.04 -3.01
CA GLU A 72 -6.91 -3.61 -2.09
C GLU A 72 -7.91 -4.49 -2.83
N SER A 73 -8.27 -5.62 -2.23
CA SER A 73 -9.21 -6.59 -2.78
C SER A 73 -10.19 -7.08 -1.70
N ASP A 74 -11.41 -7.42 -2.13
CA ASP A 74 -12.37 -8.18 -1.31
C ASP A 74 -12.03 -9.69 -1.25
N ASP A 75 -11.15 -10.15 -2.14
CA ASP A 75 -10.62 -11.51 -2.17
C ASP A 75 -9.11 -11.47 -2.54
N ILE A 76 -8.24 -11.54 -1.54
CA ILE A 76 -6.78 -11.53 -1.73
C ILE A 76 -6.32 -12.76 -2.53
N PRO A 77 -6.70 -14.02 -2.18
CA PRO A 77 -6.33 -15.19 -2.98
C PRO A 77 -6.71 -15.08 -4.46
N ALA A 78 -7.94 -14.64 -4.77
CA ALA A 78 -8.39 -14.49 -6.15
C ALA A 78 -7.62 -13.40 -6.90
N GLU A 79 -7.33 -12.27 -6.24
CA GLU A 79 -6.56 -11.20 -6.87
C GLU A 79 -5.10 -11.59 -7.11
N VAL A 80 -4.47 -12.26 -6.15
CA VAL A 80 -3.12 -12.82 -6.33
C VAL A 80 -3.10 -13.78 -7.52
N ALA A 81 -4.04 -14.72 -7.60
CA ALA A 81 -4.12 -15.66 -8.72
C ALA A 81 -4.35 -14.96 -10.07
N ARG A 82 -5.14 -13.88 -10.10
CA ARG A 82 -5.32 -13.06 -11.30
C ARG A 82 -4.02 -12.38 -11.72
N LEU A 83 -3.27 -11.82 -10.77
CA LEU A 83 -2.00 -11.13 -11.03
C LEU A 83 -0.88 -12.09 -11.42
N GLU A 84 -0.85 -13.31 -10.88
CA GLU A 84 0.08 -14.37 -11.32
C GLU A 84 -0.15 -14.74 -12.79
N LYS A 85 -1.41 -14.78 -13.26
CA LYS A 85 -1.72 -14.98 -14.69
C LYS A 85 -1.21 -13.86 -15.60
N LEU A 86 -0.96 -12.67 -15.05
CA LEU A 86 -0.33 -11.55 -15.76
C LEU A 86 1.21 -11.59 -15.69
N GLY A 87 1.79 -12.58 -15.03
CA GLY A 87 3.23 -12.78 -14.89
C GLY A 87 3.84 -12.23 -13.60
N ALA A 88 3.03 -11.70 -12.67
CA ALA A 88 3.53 -11.36 -11.34
C ALA A 88 3.91 -12.63 -10.55
N LYS A 89 4.79 -12.50 -9.57
CA LYS A 89 5.21 -13.60 -8.70
C LYS A 89 4.95 -13.26 -7.25
N VAL A 90 4.50 -14.22 -6.46
CA VAL A 90 4.45 -14.08 -5.00
C VAL A 90 5.87 -14.07 -4.45
N VAL A 91 6.14 -13.10 -3.60
CA VAL A 91 7.39 -12.96 -2.86
C VAL A 91 7.22 -13.55 -1.48
N GLU A 92 6.18 -13.13 -0.79
CA GLU A 92 5.95 -13.46 0.61
C GLU A 92 4.46 -13.36 0.92
N ARG A 93 3.97 -14.31 1.72
CA ARG A 93 2.60 -14.31 2.22
C ARG A 93 2.66 -14.02 3.71
N LEU A 94 2.10 -12.89 4.11
CA LEU A 94 1.95 -12.50 5.50
C LEU A 94 0.50 -12.70 5.94
N GLU A 95 0.26 -12.62 7.25
CA GLU A 95 -1.05 -12.89 7.84
C GLU A 95 -2.18 -12.02 7.23
N ARG A 96 -1.87 -10.77 6.88
CA ARG A 96 -2.88 -9.79 6.44
C ARG A 96 -2.72 -9.31 4.99
N TRP A 97 -1.61 -9.61 4.32
CA TRP A 97 -1.33 -9.18 2.94
C TRP A 97 -0.35 -10.11 2.24
N VAL A 98 -0.26 -9.98 0.92
CA VAL A 98 0.69 -10.73 0.09
C VAL A 98 1.60 -9.75 -0.64
N VAL A 99 2.91 -9.89 -0.47
CA VAL A 99 3.90 -9.15 -1.25
C VAL A 99 4.08 -9.86 -2.59
N MET A 100 3.96 -9.10 -3.67
CA MET A 100 4.14 -9.56 -5.04
C MET A 100 5.25 -8.79 -5.74
N GLN A 101 5.76 -9.37 -6.82
CA GLN A 101 6.70 -8.74 -7.73
C GLN A 101 6.14 -8.74 -9.15
N ALA A 102 6.14 -7.58 -9.80
CA ALA A 102 5.80 -7.45 -11.21
C ALA A 102 6.87 -8.09 -12.12
N PRO A 103 6.57 -8.40 -13.39
CA PRO A 103 7.55 -8.97 -14.32
C PRO A 103 8.84 -8.15 -14.46
N THR A 104 8.76 -6.83 -14.31
CA THR A 104 9.88 -5.88 -14.42
C THR A 104 10.56 -5.56 -13.08
N GLY A 105 10.21 -6.25 -11.99
CA GLY A 105 10.96 -6.23 -10.73
C GLY A 105 10.39 -5.39 -9.60
N GLN A 106 9.38 -4.55 -9.85
CA GLN A 106 8.74 -3.72 -8.82
C GLN A 106 8.03 -4.59 -7.78
N ARG A 107 8.20 -4.26 -6.50
CA ARG A 107 7.40 -4.86 -5.42
C ARG A 107 6.14 -4.06 -5.20
N PHE A 108 5.07 -4.76 -4.84
CA PHE A 108 3.77 -4.19 -4.49
C PHE A 108 3.02 -5.19 -3.59
N CYS A 109 1.98 -4.76 -2.89
CA CYS A 109 1.18 -5.67 -2.06
C CYS A 109 -0.26 -5.82 -2.54
N VAL A 110 -0.84 -6.98 -2.26
CA VAL A 110 -2.29 -7.19 -2.28
C VAL A 110 -2.77 -7.23 -0.84
N VAL A 111 -3.64 -6.29 -0.48
CA VAL A 111 -4.12 -6.05 0.89
C VAL A 111 -5.63 -6.22 1.01
N ARG A 112 -6.13 -6.32 2.24
CA ARG A 112 -7.58 -6.22 2.51
C ARG A 112 -8.04 -4.79 2.23
N VAL A 113 -9.34 -4.60 2.05
CA VAL A 113 -9.96 -3.28 1.95
C VAL A 113 -9.58 -2.40 3.14
N GLN A 114 -9.01 -1.23 2.87
CA GLN A 114 -8.61 -0.21 3.84
C GLN A 114 -9.33 1.12 3.58
N ARG A 115 -9.55 1.48 2.31
CA ARG A 115 -10.19 2.74 1.96
C ARG A 115 -11.72 2.64 2.09
N PRO A 116 -12.39 3.70 2.55
CA PRO A 116 -13.85 3.70 2.67
C PRO A 116 -14.53 3.59 1.30
N GLY A 117 -15.82 3.23 1.32
CA GLY A 117 -16.68 3.23 0.15
C GLY A 117 -16.43 2.11 -0.86
N PHE A 118 -15.66 1.07 -0.50
CA PHE A 118 -15.51 -0.12 -1.35
C PHE A 118 -16.89 -0.78 -1.60
N PRO A 119 -17.22 -1.26 -2.82
CA PRO A 119 -16.39 -1.39 -4.02
C PRO A 119 -16.46 -0.21 -5.01
N LYS A 120 -16.83 1.01 -4.57
CA LYS A 120 -16.88 2.19 -5.46
C LYS A 120 -15.54 2.37 -6.18
N ASN A 121 -15.56 2.63 -7.49
CA ASN A 121 -14.35 2.77 -8.32
C ASN A 121 -13.41 1.55 -8.34
N ALA A 122 -13.89 0.37 -7.88
CA ALA A 122 -13.16 -0.88 -8.03
C ALA A 122 -13.52 -1.58 -9.33
N ASN A 123 -12.53 -2.23 -9.94
CA ASN A 123 -12.76 -3.09 -11.09
C ASN A 123 -13.37 -4.39 -10.61
N ARG A 124 -14.33 -4.92 -11.37
CA ARG A 124 -14.90 -6.25 -11.14
C ARG A 124 -14.22 -7.26 -12.06
N TRP A 125 -13.71 -8.35 -11.49
CA TRP A 125 -13.00 -9.42 -12.18
C TRP A 125 -13.80 -10.72 -12.07
N GLY A 126 -14.04 -11.40 -13.18
CA GLY A 126 -14.84 -12.63 -13.22
C GLY A 126 -15.01 -13.13 -14.64
#